data_AF-Q1YMQ2-F1
#
_entry.id   AF-Q1YMQ2-F1
#
_cell.length_a   1.000
_cell.length_b   1.000
_cell.length_c   1.000
_cell.angle_alpha   90.00
_cell.angle_beta   90.00
_cell.angle_gamma   90.00
#
_symmetry.space_group_name_H-M   'P 1'
#
loop_
_entity.id
_entity.type
_entity.pdbx_description
1 polymer ?
#
loop_
_entity_poly.entity_id
_entity_poly.type
_entity_poly.pdbx_seq_one_letter_code
_entity_poly.pdbx_strand_id
1 'polypeptide(L)'
;MPRPESLTELHGHADGRRARDLGQCRTSEKIDRLSTPDRFPSRDRAICRLVQRVFGEMMSDTHAIAVIGLGYVGLPLAVEFGKTRPVIGFDVNAGRIDALRKGSDSTLEVSEDELRNAAHLSFTTDPADLAAATIYIVTVPTPIDAYKRPDLTPLLRASETLGMVLKPGDIVIYESTVYPGATEDDCVPVLERESGLTFNDEFFVGYSPERVNPGDKTHRLTDIRKVTSGSTPDVADTVDALYASIVTAGTYKAESIRVAEAAKVIENTQRDLNIALVNELAIIFNKMGIDTEAVLKAAGTKWNFLPFRPGLVGGHCIGVDPYYLTHKAEVIGYHPQVILAGRRINDGMGAYVAGQLVKAMLKRRIQVDGARVLVLGLTFKENCPDLRNTRVVDVVRELQDYGVQVDAHDPWSDAEEARHEYGLDLVQIPQDGVYDGIVLAVAHEEFKAMGAGAMRCFGKADHVLYDLKNVLDVQESDLRL
;
A
#
# COMPACT_ATOMS: atom_id res chain seq x y z
N MET A 1 -4.67 43.99 16.01
CA MET A 1 -4.48 44.42 17.41
C MET A 1 -5.83 44.89 17.94
N PRO A 2 -6.21 44.61 19.20
CA PRO A 2 -5.35 44.36 20.38
C PRO A 2 -5.36 42.90 20.87
N ARG A 3 -4.41 42.64 21.79
CA ARG A 3 -4.04 41.35 22.41
C ARG A 3 -4.99 40.98 23.56
N PRO A 4 -4.97 39.72 24.04
CA PRO A 4 -5.20 39.43 25.45
C PRO A 4 -3.88 39.34 26.21
N GLU A 5 -3.93 39.88 27.42
CA GLU A 5 -2.88 39.99 28.40
C GLU A 5 -2.55 38.65 29.08
N SER A 6 -1.33 38.61 29.61
CA SER A 6 -0.72 37.59 30.45
C SER A 6 -1.42 37.40 31.79
N LEU A 7 -1.55 36.15 32.22
CA LEU A 7 -1.67 35.79 33.64
C LEU A 7 -0.48 34.89 34.03
N THR A 8 0.46 35.53 34.73
CA THR A 8 1.45 34.95 35.63
C THR A 8 0.78 34.25 36.80
N GLU A 9 1.26 33.08 37.19
CA GLU A 9 1.40 32.75 38.61
C GLU A 9 2.42 31.63 38.88
N LEU A 10 3.04 31.76 40.06
CA LEU A 10 3.85 30.81 40.83
C LEU A 10 5.31 30.63 40.41
N HIS A 11 6.23 31.32 41.09
CA HIS A 11 7.48 30.74 41.59
C HIS A 11 7.81 31.32 42.98
N GLY A 12 7.84 30.44 43.98
CA GLY A 12 8.26 30.74 45.35
C GLY A 12 9.79 30.71 45.48
N HIS A 13 10.29 31.63 46.30
CA HIS A 13 11.68 31.78 46.71
C HIS A 13 12.20 30.60 47.55
N ALA A 14 13.44 30.21 47.29
CA ALA A 14 14.40 29.84 48.34
C ALA A 14 15.82 30.22 47.88
N ASP A 15 16.53 30.91 48.78
CA ASP A 15 17.83 31.58 48.63
C ASP A 15 18.97 30.68 49.16
N GLY A 16 20.21 30.80 48.64
CA GLY A 16 21.30 29.93 49.14
C GLY A 16 22.67 29.89 48.45
N ARG A 17 23.31 31.05 48.21
CA ARG A 17 24.78 31.33 48.28
C ARG A 17 25.86 30.37 47.66
N ARG A 18 26.63 30.99 46.73
CA ARG A 18 28.13 31.11 46.60
C ARG A 18 29.02 29.87 46.34
N ALA A 19 29.70 29.88 45.17
CA ALA A 19 31.17 29.88 44.95
C ALA A 19 31.43 30.00 43.42
N ARG A 20 32.07 31.08 42.89
CA ARG A 20 33.51 31.24 42.57
C ARG A 20 34.08 30.07 41.73
N ASP A 21 34.84 30.23 40.65
CA ASP A 21 35.46 31.38 40.00
C ASP A 21 35.81 31.02 38.53
N LEU A 22 36.05 32.09 37.76
CA LEU A 22 36.46 32.20 36.36
C LEU A 22 37.79 31.53 36.00
N GLY A 23 37.98 31.22 34.71
CA GLY A 23 39.33 31.02 34.15
C GLY A 23 39.37 30.58 32.69
N GLN A 24 39.11 31.48 31.74
CA GLN A 24 39.50 31.32 30.33
C GLN A 24 40.91 31.90 30.09
N CYS A 25 41.57 31.32 29.08
CA CYS A 25 42.45 31.96 28.08
C CYS A 25 43.98 31.74 28.21
N ARG A 26 44.56 30.97 27.26
CA ARG A 26 45.52 31.39 26.20
C ARG A 26 46.65 30.38 25.86
N THR A 27 46.58 29.94 24.60
CA THR A 27 47.63 29.85 23.54
C THR A 27 48.87 28.95 23.64
N SER A 28 49.04 28.25 22.50
CA SER A 28 50.26 27.82 21.77
C SER A 28 51.14 26.72 22.36
N GLU A 29 51.26 25.59 21.62
CA GLU A 29 52.53 25.18 20.99
C GLU A 29 52.40 23.92 20.10
N LYS A 30 53.09 23.99 18.95
CA LYS A 30 53.79 22.94 18.19
C LYS A 30 53.04 21.93 17.30
N ILE A 31 53.29 22.13 15.99
CA ILE A 31 53.21 21.19 14.87
C ILE A 31 54.59 20.53 14.69
N ASP A 32 54.64 19.20 14.56
CA ASP A 32 55.58 18.43 13.73
C ASP A 32 55.07 16.97 13.66
N ARG A 33 54.58 16.50 12.51
CA ARG A 33 55.25 15.82 11.38
C ARG A 33 55.33 14.29 11.51
N LEU A 34 54.84 13.65 10.44
CA LEU A 34 55.13 12.30 9.88
C LEU A 34 54.11 11.18 10.17
N SER A 35 53.20 10.97 9.23
CA SER A 35 52.99 9.64 8.62
C SER A 35 52.50 9.79 7.18
N THR A 36 53.21 9.16 6.27
CA THR A 36 52.89 8.96 4.85
C THR A 36 51.74 7.96 4.70
N PRO A 37 50.78 8.13 3.76
CA PRO A 37 49.87 7.06 3.40
C PRO A 37 50.52 6.17 2.33
N ASP A 38 51.05 5.02 2.75
CA ASP A 38 51.44 3.96 1.83
C ASP A 38 50.21 3.08 1.51
N ARG A 39 49.91 2.96 0.21
CA ARG A 39 49.30 1.82 -0.49
C ARG A 39 47.89 1.36 -0.07
N PHE A 40 46.89 1.92 -0.76
CA PHE A 40 45.68 1.16 -1.11
C PHE A 40 46.01 0.14 -2.21
N PRO A 41 45.52 -1.11 -2.15
CA PRO A 41 45.79 -2.13 -3.16
C PRO A 41 45.18 -1.75 -4.52
N SER A 42 45.87 -2.12 -5.60
CA SER A 42 45.56 -1.75 -6.99
C SER A 42 44.21 -2.26 -7.52
N ARG A 43 43.55 -3.19 -6.80
CA ARG A 43 42.25 -3.79 -7.18
C ARG A 43 41.09 -2.79 -7.03
N ASP A 44 41.05 -2.01 -5.95
CA ASP A 44 39.96 -1.04 -5.70
C ASP A 44 39.91 0.09 -6.72
N ARG A 45 41.08 0.51 -7.24
CA ARG A 45 41.16 1.54 -8.30
C ARG A 45 40.75 1.04 -9.68
N ALA A 46 40.75 -0.26 -9.91
CA ALA A 46 40.30 -0.87 -11.16
C ALA A 46 38.78 -1.09 -11.11
N ILE A 47 38.26 -1.54 -9.96
CA ILE A 47 36.82 -1.65 -9.70
C ILE A 47 36.16 -0.26 -9.76
N CYS A 48 36.67 0.75 -9.05
CA CYS A 48 36.15 2.12 -9.16
C CYS A 48 36.20 2.69 -10.59
N ARG A 49 37.19 2.31 -11.41
CA ARG A 49 37.29 2.79 -12.81
C ARG A 49 36.38 2.03 -13.76
N LEU A 50 36.14 0.74 -13.53
CA LEU A 50 35.18 -0.07 -14.27
C LEU A 50 33.75 0.40 -13.93
N VAL A 51 33.45 0.55 -12.64
CA VAL A 51 32.26 1.20 -12.08
C VAL A 51 32.06 2.55 -12.77
N GLN A 52 32.97 3.53 -12.63
CA GLN A 52 32.78 4.86 -13.21
C GLN A 52 32.59 4.88 -14.74
N ARG A 53 33.16 3.91 -15.47
CA ARG A 53 33.04 3.82 -16.93
C ARG A 53 31.73 3.15 -17.36
N VAL A 54 31.35 2.06 -16.69
CA VAL A 54 30.08 1.35 -16.91
C VAL A 54 28.90 2.24 -16.48
N PHE A 55 28.99 2.93 -15.35
CA PHE A 55 27.95 3.87 -14.88
C PHE A 55 27.79 5.09 -15.80
N GLY A 56 28.88 5.61 -16.37
CA GLY A 56 28.83 6.68 -17.36
C GLY A 56 28.22 6.23 -18.71
N GLU A 57 28.40 4.97 -19.09
CA GLU A 57 27.83 4.38 -20.32
C GLU A 57 26.36 3.95 -20.14
N MET A 58 25.97 3.44 -18.96
CA MET A 58 24.58 3.04 -18.62
C MET A 58 23.60 4.22 -18.51
N MET A 59 24.08 5.42 -18.21
CA MET A 59 23.28 6.66 -18.16
C MET A 59 23.04 7.27 -19.55
N SER A 60 23.57 6.69 -20.63
CA SER A 60 23.22 7.11 -21.99
C SER A 60 21.80 6.67 -22.34
N ASP A 61 21.03 7.53 -23.01
CA ASP A 61 19.65 7.28 -23.49
C ASP A 61 19.54 6.09 -24.48
N THR A 62 20.62 5.34 -24.73
CA THR A 62 20.65 4.21 -25.66
C THR A 62 20.43 2.84 -25.01
N HIS A 63 20.52 2.70 -23.68
CA HIS A 63 20.32 1.39 -23.03
C HIS A 63 18.86 1.19 -22.63
N ALA A 64 18.29 0.04 -23.02
CA ALA A 64 16.91 -0.29 -22.74
C ALA A 64 16.68 -0.65 -21.27
N ILE A 65 15.52 -0.26 -20.75
CA ILE A 65 15.00 -0.72 -19.46
C ILE A 65 14.01 -1.84 -19.73
N ALA A 66 14.00 -2.88 -18.91
CA ALA A 66 12.92 -3.86 -18.89
C ALA A 66 12.04 -3.67 -17.66
N VAL A 67 10.71 -3.71 -17.82
CA VAL A 67 9.74 -3.72 -16.72
C VAL A 67 9.02 -5.06 -16.70
N ILE A 68 9.12 -5.78 -15.59
CA ILE A 68 8.66 -7.16 -15.41
C ILE A 68 7.39 -7.14 -14.57
N GLY A 69 6.30 -7.61 -15.17
CA GLY A 69 4.93 -7.46 -14.66
C GLY A 69 4.33 -6.15 -15.17
N LEU A 70 3.22 -6.22 -15.89
CA LEU A 70 2.53 -5.05 -16.45
C LEU A 70 1.15 -4.87 -15.80
N GLY A 71 1.11 -5.02 -14.48
CA GLY A 71 -0.06 -4.70 -13.67
C GLY A 71 -0.21 -3.20 -13.43
N TYR A 72 -0.96 -2.86 -12.37
CA TYR A 72 -1.25 -1.48 -11.98
C TYR A 72 0.00 -0.69 -11.53
N VAL A 73 1.10 -1.38 -11.20
CA VAL A 73 2.39 -0.77 -10.83
C VAL A 73 3.30 -0.64 -12.06
N GLY A 74 3.58 -1.77 -12.73
CA GLY A 74 4.57 -1.81 -13.79
C GLY A 74 4.16 -1.09 -15.08
N LEU A 75 2.87 -1.11 -15.46
CA LEU A 75 2.46 -0.44 -16.70
C LEU A 75 2.68 1.08 -16.66
N PRO A 76 2.24 1.83 -15.62
CA PRO A 76 2.53 3.26 -15.53
C PRO A 76 4.03 3.58 -15.62
N LEU A 77 4.90 2.79 -14.97
CA LEU A 77 6.35 2.96 -15.05
C LEU A 77 6.87 2.77 -16.47
N ALA A 78 6.48 1.67 -17.11
CA ALA A 78 6.89 1.35 -18.47
C ALA A 78 6.48 2.44 -19.46
N VAL A 79 5.29 3.01 -19.27
CA VAL A 79 4.75 4.11 -20.08
C VAL A 79 5.51 5.41 -19.86
N GLU A 80 5.77 5.81 -18.61
CA GLU A 80 6.51 7.04 -18.33
C GLU A 80 7.95 6.99 -18.86
N PHE A 81 8.66 5.88 -18.63
CA PHE A 81 9.99 5.70 -19.23
C PHE A 81 9.91 5.62 -20.76
N GLY A 82 8.93 4.89 -21.30
CA GLY A 82 8.72 4.69 -22.73
C GLY A 82 8.39 5.97 -23.53
N LYS A 83 8.10 7.09 -22.87
CA LYS A 83 7.99 8.41 -23.52
C LYS A 83 9.34 8.97 -23.97
N THR A 84 10.43 8.57 -23.33
CA THR A 84 11.75 9.22 -23.51
C THR A 84 12.89 8.28 -23.86
N ARG A 85 12.75 6.96 -23.58
CA ARG A 85 13.82 5.98 -23.80
C ARG A 85 13.28 4.59 -24.14
N PRO A 86 14.08 3.71 -24.77
CA PRO A 86 13.68 2.33 -25.04
C PRO A 86 13.26 1.57 -23.78
N VAL A 87 12.06 0.99 -23.81
CA VAL A 87 11.52 0.14 -22.73
C VAL A 87 10.97 -1.17 -23.28
N ILE A 88 11.26 -2.26 -22.60
CA ILE A 88 10.71 -3.59 -22.83
C ILE A 88 9.74 -3.90 -21.69
N GLY A 89 8.45 -3.83 -21.96
CA GLY A 89 7.41 -4.31 -21.05
C GLY A 89 7.24 -5.82 -21.20
N PHE A 90 7.49 -6.56 -20.14
CA PHE A 90 7.36 -8.02 -20.10
C PHE A 90 6.27 -8.46 -19.13
N ASP A 91 5.40 -9.36 -19.58
CA ASP A 91 4.43 -10.04 -18.73
C ASP A 91 4.26 -11.49 -19.18
N VAL A 92 4.04 -12.41 -18.24
CA VAL A 92 3.80 -13.83 -18.53
C VAL A 92 2.41 -14.06 -19.13
N ASN A 93 1.48 -13.14 -18.92
CA ASN A 93 0.12 -13.21 -19.44
C ASN A 93 0.06 -12.71 -20.88
N ALA A 94 -0.05 -13.64 -21.83
CA ALA A 94 -0.16 -13.31 -23.26
C ALA A 94 -1.40 -12.46 -23.58
N GLY A 95 -2.55 -12.72 -22.92
CA GLY A 95 -3.76 -11.93 -23.10
C GLY A 95 -3.57 -10.48 -22.66
N ARG A 96 -2.81 -10.25 -21.58
CA ARG A 96 -2.43 -8.91 -21.12
C ARG A 96 -1.57 -8.19 -22.15
N ILE A 97 -0.56 -8.85 -22.69
CA ILE A 97 0.33 -8.29 -23.72
C ILE A 97 -0.45 -7.97 -25.01
N ASP A 98 -1.35 -8.85 -25.44
CA ASP A 98 -2.17 -8.64 -26.63
C ASP A 98 -3.14 -7.46 -26.49
N ALA A 99 -3.72 -7.26 -25.29
CA ALA A 99 -4.55 -6.09 -25.00
C ALA A 99 -3.74 -4.79 -25.04
N LEU A 100 -2.55 -4.78 -24.42
CA LEU A 100 -1.67 -3.61 -24.39
C LEU A 100 -1.14 -3.21 -25.76
N ARG A 101 -0.80 -4.19 -26.62
CA ARG A 101 -0.42 -3.92 -28.02
C ARG A 101 -1.55 -3.30 -28.83
N LYS A 102 -2.81 -3.53 -28.45
CA LYS A 102 -4.00 -2.90 -29.05
C LYS A 102 -4.33 -1.55 -28.42
N GLY A 103 -3.52 -1.06 -27.47
CA GLY A 103 -3.73 0.20 -26.77
C GLY A 103 -4.75 0.12 -25.63
N SER A 104 -5.10 -1.09 -25.17
CA SER A 104 -6.14 -1.28 -24.13
C SER A 104 -5.53 -1.71 -22.80
N ASP A 105 -5.80 -0.93 -21.75
CA ASP A 105 -5.41 -1.25 -20.38
C ASP A 105 -6.60 -1.67 -19.51
N SER A 106 -6.67 -2.94 -19.14
CA SER A 106 -7.70 -3.47 -18.24
C SER A 106 -7.57 -2.99 -16.80
N THR A 107 -6.42 -2.43 -16.39
CA THR A 107 -6.25 -1.88 -15.03
C THR A 107 -6.81 -0.46 -14.89
N LEU A 108 -7.08 0.21 -16.02
CA LEU A 108 -7.54 1.61 -16.09
C LEU A 108 -6.59 2.63 -15.45
N GLU A 109 -5.32 2.26 -15.25
CA GLU A 109 -4.29 3.13 -14.68
C GLU A 109 -3.63 4.00 -15.76
N VAL A 110 -3.65 3.53 -17.01
CA VAL A 110 -3.12 4.25 -18.17
C VAL A 110 -4.18 4.36 -19.26
N SER A 111 -4.36 5.56 -19.79
CA SER A 111 -5.26 5.82 -20.92
C SER A 111 -4.66 5.35 -22.25
N GLU A 112 -5.51 5.14 -23.27
CA GLU A 112 -5.05 4.81 -24.62
C GLU A 112 -4.09 5.88 -25.17
N ASP A 113 -4.34 7.15 -24.87
CA ASP A 113 -3.52 8.29 -25.29
C ASP A 113 -2.11 8.22 -24.69
N GLU A 114 -2.01 7.85 -23.42
CA GLU A 114 -0.72 7.69 -22.74
C GLU A 114 0.07 6.49 -23.26
N LEU A 115 -0.60 5.38 -23.54
CA LEU A 115 0.00 4.22 -24.21
C LEU A 115 0.56 4.61 -25.59
N ARG A 116 -0.20 5.38 -26.38
CA ARG A 116 0.28 5.86 -27.69
C ARG A 116 1.45 6.83 -27.58
N ASN A 117 1.51 7.62 -26.52
CA ASN A 117 2.60 8.58 -26.29
C ASN A 117 3.90 7.91 -25.81
N ALA A 118 3.85 6.67 -25.31
CA ALA A 118 5.02 5.88 -24.96
C ALA A 118 5.68 5.27 -26.22
N ALA A 119 6.18 6.13 -27.11
CA ALA A 119 6.67 5.77 -28.45
C ALA A 119 7.84 4.77 -28.45
N HIS A 120 8.53 4.62 -27.33
CA HIS A 120 9.68 3.74 -27.15
C HIS A 120 9.37 2.48 -26.32
N LEU A 121 8.10 2.27 -25.96
CA LEU A 121 7.65 1.08 -25.23
C LEU A 121 7.31 -0.05 -26.19
N SER A 122 7.93 -1.21 -25.97
CA SER A 122 7.60 -2.48 -26.63
C SER A 122 7.03 -3.47 -25.62
N PHE A 123 6.25 -4.44 -26.08
CA PHE A 123 5.63 -5.45 -25.22
C PHE A 123 6.01 -6.84 -25.67
N THR A 124 6.37 -7.72 -24.73
CA THR A 124 6.74 -9.11 -25.01
C THR A 124 6.31 -10.08 -23.92
N THR A 125 6.22 -11.35 -24.30
CA THR A 125 6.07 -12.51 -23.39
C THR A 125 7.31 -13.40 -23.42
N ASP A 126 8.28 -13.09 -24.28
CA ASP A 126 9.49 -13.90 -24.46
C ASP A 126 10.60 -13.39 -23.53
N PRO A 127 11.06 -14.19 -22.56
CA PRO A 127 12.17 -13.81 -21.69
C PRO A 127 13.46 -13.51 -22.45
N ALA A 128 13.67 -14.08 -23.64
CA ALA A 128 14.89 -13.85 -24.41
C ALA A 128 15.07 -12.38 -24.82
N ASP A 129 13.97 -11.64 -25.00
CA ASP A 129 14.00 -10.21 -25.34
C ASP A 129 14.59 -9.36 -24.20
N LEU A 130 14.51 -9.84 -22.96
CA LEU A 130 15.04 -9.14 -21.79
C LEU A 130 16.57 -8.96 -21.85
N ALA A 131 17.28 -9.82 -22.59
CA ALA A 131 18.73 -9.73 -22.75
C ALA A 131 19.19 -8.44 -23.48
N ALA A 132 18.29 -7.66 -24.08
CA ALA A 132 18.61 -6.35 -24.65
C ALA A 132 18.67 -5.22 -23.62
N ALA A 133 18.13 -5.43 -22.41
CA ALA A 133 18.16 -4.44 -21.34
C ALA A 133 19.45 -4.53 -20.51
N THR A 134 19.67 -3.49 -19.69
CA THR A 134 20.71 -3.45 -18.65
C THR A 134 20.16 -3.05 -17.28
N ILE A 135 18.94 -2.51 -17.24
CA ILE A 135 18.21 -2.21 -16.01
C ILE A 135 16.87 -2.95 -16.07
N TYR A 136 16.55 -3.68 -15.01
CA TYR A 136 15.35 -4.49 -14.90
C TYR A 136 14.54 -4.01 -13.69
N ILE A 137 13.26 -3.69 -13.88
CA ILE A 137 12.36 -3.23 -12.82
C ILE A 137 11.29 -4.31 -12.58
N VAL A 138 11.30 -4.93 -11.41
CA VAL A 138 10.41 -6.04 -11.05
C VAL A 138 9.20 -5.52 -10.26
N THR A 139 8.00 -5.76 -10.80
CA THR A 139 6.71 -5.26 -10.28
C THR A 139 5.65 -6.37 -10.18
N VAL A 140 6.10 -7.61 -10.01
CA VAL A 140 5.23 -8.80 -9.88
C VAL A 140 4.50 -8.83 -8.54
N PRO A 141 3.32 -9.46 -8.44
CA PRO A 141 2.56 -9.50 -7.20
C PRO A 141 3.29 -10.27 -6.10
N THR A 142 3.10 -9.84 -4.87
CA THR A 142 3.51 -10.54 -3.65
C THR A 142 2.25 -10.79 -2.82
N PRO A 143 1.53 -11.91 -3.07
CA PRO A 143 0.34 -12.23 -2.29
C PRO A 143 0.70 -12.74 -0.89
N ILE A 144 -0.31 -12.92 -0.05
CA ILE A 144 -0.21 -13.71 1.18
C ILE A 144 -0.93 -15.04 1.00
N ASP A 145 -0.41 -16.10 1.60
CA ASP A 145 -1.03 -17.41 1.59
C ASP A 145 -2.22 -17.49 2.58
N ALA A 146 -2.92 -18.64 2.59
CA ALA A 146 -4.04 -18.90 3.50
C ALA A 146 -3.65 -18.85 5.00
N TYR A 147 -2.36 -18.90 5.32
CA TYR A 147 -1.81 -18.80 6.66
C TYR A 147 -1.30 -17.39 6.97
N LYS A 148 -1.63 -16.40 6.13
CA LYS A 148 -1.22 -14.99 6.26
C LYS A 148 0.30 -14.82 6.24
N ARG A 149 1.00 -15.64 5.47
CA ARG A 149 2.45 -15.52 5.25
C ARG A 149 2.71 -14.95 3.85
N PRO A 150 3.71 -14.07 3.68
CA PRO A 150 4.13 -13.62 2.35
C PRO A 150 4.47 -14.80 1.44
N ASP A 151 3.91 -14.80 0.22
CA ASP A 151 4.28 -15.71 -0.84
C ASP A 151 5.18 -14.98 -1.84
N LEU A 152 6.48 -15.26 -1.75
CA LEU A 152 7.49 -14.69 -2.64
C LEU A 152 7.63 -15.45 -3.96
N THR A 153 6.83 -16.49 -4.23
CA THR A 153 6.96 -17.31 -5.43
C THR A 153 7.01 -16.47 -6.71
N PRO A 154 6.11 -15.51 -6.98
CA PRO A 154 6.19 -14.71 -8.20
C PRO A 154 7.47 -13.89 -8.29
N LEU A 155 7.92 -13.34 -7.16
CA LEU A 155 9.15 -12.55 -7.05
C LEU A 155 10.38 -13.38 -7.38
N LEU A 156 10.50 -14.57 -6.78
CA LEU A 156 11.60 -15.50 -7.01
C LEU A 156 11.60 -16.02 -8.46
N ARG A 157 10.43 -16.28 -9.07
CA ARG A 157 10.34 -16.66 -10.49
C ARG A 157 10.78 -15.53 -11.43
N ALA A 158 10.46 -14.27 -11.10
CA ALA A 158 10.98 -13.14 -11.83
C ALA A 158 12.51 -13.05 -11.70
N SER A 159 13.06 -13.24 -10.50
CA SER A 159 14.51 -13.31 -10.27
C SER A 159 15.16 -14.45 -11.05
N GLU A 160 14.54 -15.63 -11.13
CA GLU A 160 15.05 -16.75 -11.95
C GLU A 160 15.11 -16.37 -13.42
N THR A 161 14.04 -15.77 -13.93
CA THR A 161 13.93 -15.32 -15.32
C THR A 161 15.03 -14.31 -15.66
N LEU A 162 15.26 -13.34 -14.78
CA LEU A 162 16.29 -12.31 -14.96
C LEU A 162 17.69 -12.87 -14.82
N GLY A 163 17.91 -13.80 -13.88
CA GLY A 163 19.20 -14.47 -13.70
C GLY A 163 19.72 -15.14 -14.98
N MET A 164 18.84 -15.71 -15.80
CA MET A 164 19.23 -16.34 -17.07
C MET A 164 19.72 -15.35 -18.15
N VAL A 165 19.41 -14.05 -18.03
CA VAL A 165 19.74 -13.02 -19.03
C VAL A 165 20.68 -11.93 -18.52
N LEU A 166 20.95 -11.94 -17.20
CA LEU A 166 21.81 -10.97 -16.53
C LEU A 166 23.23 -10.97 -17.10
N LYS A 167 23.78 -9.76 -17.29
CA LYS A 167 25.16 -9.54 -17.74
C LYS A 167 25.93 -8.72 -16.70
N PRO A 168 27.27 -8.79 -16.71
CA PRO A 168 28.10 -7.94 -15.87
C PRO A 168 27.79 -6.44 -16.08
N GLY A 169 27.51 -5.72 -14.99
CA GLY A 169 27.12 -4.31 -14.95
C GLY A 169 25.62 -4.08 -14.79
N ASP A 170 24.78 -5.09 -15.00
CA ASP A 170 23.33 -4.93 -14.96
C ASP A 170 22.79 -4.62 -13.54
N ILE A 171 21.66 -3.92 -13.47
CA ILE A 171 20.96 -3.55 -12.22
C ILE A 171 19.54 -4.12 -12.21
N VAL A 172 19.19 -4.88 -11.16
CA VAL A 172 17.82 -5.35 -10.91
C VAL A 172 17.18 -4.55 -9.78
N ILE A 173 16.12 -3.81 -10.08
CA ILE A 173 15.38 -2.98 -9.15
C ILE A 173 14.06 -3.67 -8.81
N TYR A 174 13.78 -3.86 -7.53
CA TYR A 174 12.50 -4.41 -7.06
C TYR A 174 11.58 -3.28 -6.58
N GLU A 175 10.31 -3.32 -6.99
CA GLU A 175 9.26 -2.41 -6.50
C GLU A 175 8.15 -3.11 -5.73
N SER A 176 8.02 -4.42 -5.93
CA SER A 176 7.06 -5.27 -5.24
C SER A 176 7.20 -5.11 -3.72
N THR A 177 6.08 -4.93 -3.02
CA THR A 177 6.10 -4.84 -1.55
C THR A 177 6.62 -6.14 -0.95
N VAL A 178 7.64 -6.03 -0.09
CA VAL A 178 8.28 -7.15 0.58
C VAL A 178 8.63 -6.82 2.03
N TYR A 179 9.04 -7.82 2.81
CA TYR A 179 9.60 -7.58 4.14
C TYR A 179 11.04 -7.05 4.05
N PRO A 180 11.54 -6.34 5.08
CA PRO A 180 12.92 -5.89 5.13
C PRO A 180 13.90 -7.07 5.03
N GLY A 181 14.78 -7.00 4.04
CA GLY A 181 15.76 -8.01 3.69
C GLY A 181 15.37 -8.91 2.52
N ALA A 182 14.13 -8.91 2.02
CA ALA A 182 13.73 -9.88 0.99
C ALA A 182 14.55 -9.74 -0.31
N THR A 183 14.84 -8.51 -0.73
CA THR A 183 15.65 -8.28 -1.93
C THR A 183 17.05 -8.91 -1.81
N GLU A 184 17.74 -8.67 -0.69
CA GLU A 184 19.12 -9.12 -0.47
C GLU A 184 19.19 -10.58 0.02
N ASP A 185 18.28 -11.01 0.89
CA ASP A 185 18.32 -12.30 1.57
C ASP A 185 17.66 -13.41 0.72
N ASP A 186 16.68 -13.10 -0.13
CA ASP A 186 15.89 -14.09 -0.88
C ASP A 186 16.06 -13.99 -2.40
N CYS A 187 16.03 -12.78 -2.97
CA CYS A 187 16.11 -12.60 -4.44
C CYS A 187 17.55 -12.67 -4.98
N VAL A 188 18.51 -12.03 -4.31
CA VAL A 188 19.93 -12.04 -4.73
C VAL A 188 20.51 -13.46 -4.85
N PRO A 189 20.30 -14.39 -3.89
CA PRO A 189 20.80 -15.76 -4.04
C PRO A 189 20.26 -16.49 -5.28
N VAL A 190 19.04 -16.16 -5.72
CA VAL A 190 18.47 -16.69 -6.96
C VAL A 190 19.17 -16.08 -8.17
N LEU A 191 19.37 -14.76 -8.19
CA LEU A 191 20.09 -14.08 -9.27
C LEU A 191 21.52 -14.62 -9.42
N GLU A 192 22.27 -14.78 -8.33
CA GLU A 192 23.62 -15.36 -8.35
C GLU A 192 23.62 -16.79 -8.89
N ARG A 193 22.68 -17.63 -8.42
CA ARG A 193 22.58 -19.03 -8.82
C ARG A 193 22.32 -19.20 -10.31
N GLU A 194 21.36 -18.45 -10.86
CA GLU A 194 20.95 -18.59 -12.26
C GLU A 194 21.92 -17.90 -13.23
N SER A 195 22.50 -16.75 -12.84
CA SER A 195 23.42 -15.99 -13.70
C SER A 195 24.88 -16.48 -13.63
N GLY A 196 25.27 -17.08 -12.50
CA GLY A 196 26.67 -17.37 -12.19
C GLY A 196 27.52 -16.11 -11.91
N LEU A 197 26.89 -14.93 -11.82
CA LEU A 197 27.55 -13.66 -11.50
C LEU A 197 27.58 -13.43 -9.99
N THR A 198 28.51 -12.60 -9.54
CA THR A 198 28.68 -12.24 -8.12
C THR A 198 27.99 -10.92 -7.78
N PHE A 199 27.17 -10.91 -6.74
CA PHE A 199 26.48 -9.70 -6.28
C PHE A 199 27.46 -8.62 -5.80
N ASN A 200 27.21 -7.36 -6.18
CA ASN A 200 28.02 -6.16 -5.90
C ASN A 200 29.42 -6.14 -6.54
N ASP A 201 29.81 -7.18 -7.25
CA ASP A 201 31.03 -7.21 -8.07
C ASP A 201 30.70 -7.18 -9.57
N GLU A 202 29.73 -7.99 -10.00
CA GLU A 202 29.36 -8.18 -11.39
C GLU A 202 27.93 -7.75 -11.70
N PHE A 203 26.99 -7.83 -10.76
CA PHE A 203 25.66 -7.23 -10.92
C PHE A 203 25.23 -6.55 -9.63
N PHE A 204 24.23 -5.68 -9.73
CA PHE A 204 23.76 -4.88 -8.60
C PHE A 204 22.25 -4.95 -8.47
N VAL A 205 21.74 -4.56 -7.29
CA VAL A 205 20.30 -4.48 -7.08
C VAL A 205 19.90 -3.14 -6.48
N GLY A 206 18.64 -2.78 -6.66
CA GLY A 206 18.01 -1.62 -6.04
C GLY A 206 16.61 -1.93 -5.57
N TYR A 207 16.03 -1.00 -4.81
CA TYR A 207 14.64 -1.10 -4.38
C TYR A 207 13.96 0.27 -4.40
N SER A 208 12.75 0.32 -4.94
CA SER A 208 11.97 1.55 -5.14
C SER A 208 10.48 1.23 -4.94
N PRO A 209 9.97 1.26 -3.70
CA PRO A 209 8.63 0.78 -3.42
C PRO A 209 7.56 1.65 -4.10
N GLU A 210 6.53 1.00 -4.63
CA GLU A 210 5.37 1.72 -5.17
C GLU A 210 4.56 2.40 -4.05
N ARG A 211 4.02 3.60 -4.29
CA ARG A 211 3.28 4.42 -3.30
C ARG A 211 1.98 5.03 -3.84
N VAL A 212 1.59 4.71 -5.07
CA VAL A 212 0.33 5.06 -5.71
C VAL A 212 -0.82 4.28 -5.07
N ASN A 213 -1.97 4.94 -4.97
CA ASN A 213 -3.22 4.29 -4.62
C ASN A 213 -3.97 3.95 -5.92
N PRO A 214 -4.36 2.69 -6.15
CA PRO A 214 -5.15 2.34 -7.34
C PRO A 214 -6.39 3.23 -7.49
N GLY A 215 -6.62 3.70 -8.71
CA GLY A 215 -7.72 4.61 -9.06
C GLY A 215 -7.58 6.07 -8.57
N ASP A 216 -6.47 6.45 -7.92
CA ASP A 216 -6.21 7.84 -7.53
C ASP A 216 -5.61 8.63 -8.70
N LYS A 217 -6.47 9.32 -9.44
CA LYS A 217 -6.05 10.17 -10.57
C LYS A 217 -5.36 11.48 -10.16
N THR A 218 -5.38 11.82 -8.87
CA THR A 218 -4.80 13.06 -8.35
C THR A 218 -3.36 12.89 -7.88
N HIS A 219 -3.02 11.70 -7.37
CA HIS A 219 -1.68 11.37 -6.91
C HIS A 219 -1.13 10.23 -7.78
N ARG A 220 -0.66 10.58 -8.97
CA ARG A 220 -0.08 9.63 -9.92
C ARG A 220 1.40 9.39 -9.61
N LEU A 221 1.98 8.38 -10.28
CA LEU A 221 3.39 8.02 -10.17
C LEU A 221 4.33 9.23 -10.25
N THR A 222 4.09 10.15 -11.19
CA THR A 222 4.95 11.32 -11.40
C THR A 222 4.87 12.35 -10.28
N ASP A 223 3.74 12.38 -9.56
CA ASP A 223 3.35 13.47 -8.65
C ASP A 223 3.54 13.10 -7.17
N ILE A 224 3.99 11.87 -6.89
CA ILE A 224 4.31 11.39 -5.54
C ILE A 224 5.82 11.23 -5.41
N ARG A 225 6.38 11.76 -4.32
CA ARG A 225 7.80 11.57 -4.01
C ARG A 225 8.14 10.09 -3.86
N LYS A 226 9.02 9.57 -4.72
CA LYS A 226 9.41 8.16 -4.76
C LYS A 226 10.62 7.87 -3.85
N VAL A 227 10.58 6.77 -3.10
CA VAL A 227 11.74 6.31 -2.32
C VAL A 227 12.61 5.45 -3.23
N THR A 228 13.92 5.65 -3.20
CA THR A 228 14.89 4.94 -4.03
C THR A 228 16.03 4.41 -3.15
N SER A 229 16.64 3.31 -3.55
CA SER A 229 17.80 2.74 -2.86
C SER A 229 18.58 1.81 -3.79
N GLY A 230 19.86 1.62 -3.48
CA GLY A 230 20.76 0.73 -4.22
C GLY A 230 21.64 -0.09 -3.27
N SER A 231 22.18 -1.19 -3.78
CA SER A 231 23.05 -2.10 -3.03
C SER A 231 24.44 -1.51 -2.71
N THR A 232 24.85 -0.46 -3.45
CA THR A 232 26.04 0.34 -3.20
C THR A 232 25.69 1.84 -3.34
N PRO A 233 26.53 2.76 -2.82
CA PRO A 233 26.29 4.20 -2.98
C PRO A 233 26.16 4.65 -4.45
N ASP A 234 27.01 4.13 -5.33
CA ASP A 234 27.00 4.49 -6.76
C ASP A 234 25.74 3.94 -7.48
N VAL A 235 25.31 2.74 -7.11
CA VAL A 235 24.05 2.16 -7.60
C VAL A 235 22.86 2.94 -7.06
N ALA A 236 22.89 3.37 -5.80
CA ALA A 236 21.83 4.19 -5.22
C ALA A 236 21.70 5.53 -5.95
N ASP A 237 22.81 6.17 -6.32
CA ASP A 237 22.81 7.37 -7.16
C ASP A 237 22.20 7.13 -8.55
N THR A 238 22.53 5.99 -9.16
CA THR A 238 22.02 5.60 -10.48
C THR A 238 20.51 5.34 -10.46
N VAL A 239 20.05 4.56 -9.47
CA VAL A 239 18.62 4.28 -9.28
C VAL A 239 17.85 5.57 -8.96
N ASP A 240 18.41 6.43 -8.11
CA ASP A 240 17.79 7.72 -7.77
C ASP A 240 17.63 8.63 -9.01
N ALA A 241 18.69 8.77 -9.81
CA ALA A 241 18.67 9.54 -11.04
C ALA A 241 17.69 8.96 -12.08
N LEU A 242 17.61 7.62 -12.17
CA LEU A 242 16.67 6.94 -13.04
C LEU A 242 15.22 7.33 -12.71
N TYR A 243 14.79 7.17 -11.46
CA TYR A 243 13.41 7.53 -11.07
C TYR A 243 13.17 9.05 -11.11
N ALA A 244 14.15 9.87 -10.76
CA ALA A 244 14.04 11.32 -10.84
C ALA A 244 13.79 11.83 -12.27
N SER A 245 14.12 11.04 -13.30
CA SER A 245 13.85 11.40 -14.69
C SER A 245 12.36 11.40 -15.06
N ILE A 246 11.52 10.67 -14.30
CA ILE A 246 10.07 10.58 -14.53
C ILE A 246 9.23 11.10 -13.36
N VAL A 247 9.78 11.17 -12.13
CA VAL A 247 9.05 11.63 -10.94
C VAL A 247 9.27 13.12 -10.70
N THR A 248 8.30 13.95 -11.11
CA THR A 248 8.36 15.42 -10.98
C THR A 248 8.31 15.91 -9.53
N ALA A 249 7.67 15.15 -8.63
CA ALA A 249 7.67 15.42 -7.19
C ALA A 249 9.02 15.13 -6.49
N GLY A 250 9.99 14.61 -7.24
CA GLY A 250 11.33 14.28 -6.78
C GLY A 250 11.41 12.92 -6.08
N THR A 251 12.63 12.59 -5.64
CA THR A 251 12.95 11.31 -5.01
C THR A 251 13.45 11.47 -3.58
N TYR A 252 13.49 10.37 -2.84
CA TYR A 252 14.15 10.24 -1.55
C TYR A 252 15.04 9.01 -1.58
N LYS A 253 16.34 9.22 -1.75
CA LYS A 253 17.34 8.15 -1.70
C LYS A 253 17.56 7.71 -0.25
N ALA A 254 17.02 6.54 0.09
CA ALA A 254 17.20 5.92 1.39
C ALA A 254 18.62 5.38 1.57
N GLU A 255 19.02 5.20 2.82
CA GLU A 255 20.38 4.81 3.21
C GLU A 255 20.73 3.37 2.81
N SER A 256 19.73 2.51 2.64
CA SER A 256 19.88 1.12 2.19
C SER A 256 18.57 0.56 1.66
N ILE A 257 18.66 -0.56 0.94
CA ILE A 257 17.49 -1.34 0.47
C ILE A 257 16.60 -1.75 1.64
N ARG A 258 17.18 -2.28 2.73
CA ARG A 258 16.42 -2.68 3.92
C ARG A 258 15.64 -1.52 4.55
N VAL A 259 16.20 -0.31 4.54
CA VAL A 259 15.49 0.89 5.04
C VAL A 259 14.32 1.25 4.13
N ALA A 260 14.50 1.18 2.80
CA ALA A 260 13.43 1.46 1.85
C ALA A 260 12.30 0.40 1.91
N GLU A 261 12.64 -0.89 2.04
CA GLU A 261 11.67 -1.97 2.27
C GLU A 261 10.89 -1.75 3.58
N ALA A 262 11.59 -1.43 4.68
CA ALA A 262 10.97 -1.15 5.97
C ALA A 262 10.05 0.06 5.94
N ALA A 263 10.45 1.14 5.26
CA ALA A 263 9.64 2.34 5.13
C ALA A 263 8.27 2.02 4.53
N LYS A 264 8.23 1.24 3.44
CA LYS A 264 6.97 0.86 2.79
C LYS A 264 6.04 0.07 3.70
N VAL A 265 6.58 -0.92 4.43
CA VAL A 265 5.75 -1.76 5.31
C VAL A 265 5.25 -0.97 6.52
N ILE A 266 6.06 -0.05 7.07
CA ILE A 266 5.67 0.79 8.21
C ILE A 266 4.52 1.73 7.84
N GLU A 267 4.52 2.32 6.64
CA GLU A 267 3.43 3.22 6.18
C GLU A 267 2.05 2.57 6.30
N ASN A 268 1.92 1.34 5.81
CA ASN A 268 0.66 0.61 5.83
C ASN A 268 0.37 -0.03 7.19
N THR A 269 1.39 -0.48 7.92
CA THR A 269 1.24 -0.99 9.30
C THR A 269 0.73 0.10 10.24
N GLN A 270 1.28 1.31 10.14
CA GLN A 270 0.81 2.45 10.93
C GLN A 270 -0.66 2.75 10.64
N ARG A 271 -1.05 2.79 9.35
CA ARG A 271 -2.44 3.05 8.94
C ARG A 271 -3.39 1.98 9.48
N ASP A 272 -3.04 0.71 9.32
CA ASP A 272 -3.82 -0.43 9.82
C ASP A 272 -4.05 -0.36 11.33
N LEU A 273 -2.99 -0.10 12.11
CA LEU A 273 -3.06 0.02 13.57
C LEU A 273 -3.92 1.19 14.03
N ASN A 274 -3.83 2.33 13.35
CA ASN A 274 -4.66 3.48 13.70
C ASN A 274 -6.14 3.22 13.38
N ILE A 275 -6.45 2.54 12.28
CA ILE A 275 -7.83 2.13 11.99
C ILE A 275 -8.31 1.11 13.03
N ALA A 276 -7.46 0.15 13.43
CA ALA A 276 -7.79 -0.81 14.48
C ALA A 276 -8.11 -0.13 15.81
N LEU A 277 -7.32 0.86 16.20
CA LEU A 277 -7.61 1.67 17.39
C LEU A 277 -8.98 2.36 17.27
N VAL A 278 -9.28 2.99 16.13
CA VAL A 278 -10.57 3.67 15.93
C VAL A 278 -11.73 2.66 15.90
N ASN A 279 -11.54 1.48 15.33
CA ASN A 279 -12.50 0.38 15.37
C ASN A 279 -12.77 -0.09 16.80
N GLU A 280 -11.73 -0.31 17.61
CA GLU A 280 -11.88 -0.69 19.01
C GLU A 280 -12.62 0.39 19.81
N LEU A 281 -12.28 1.67 19.58
CA LEU A 281 -12.98 2.79 20.18
C LEU A 281 -14.45 2.83 19.76
N ALA A 282 -14.77 2.58 18.48
CA ALA A 282 -16.14 2.51 18.00
C ALA A 282 -16.96 1.42 18.73
N ILE A 283 -16.36 0.25 18.96
CA ILE A 283 -16.97 -0.83 19.75
C ILE A 283 -17.23 -0.38 21.19
N ILE A 284 -16.26 0.29 21.83
CA ILE A 284 -16.39 0.79 23.20
C ILE A 284 -17.49 1.85 23.28
N PHE A 285 -17.48 2.84 22.39
CA PHE A 285 -18.46 3.94 22.39
C PHE A 285 -19.87 3.42 22.12
N ASN A 286 -20.05 2.48 21.21
CA ASN A 286 -21.34 1.82 20.99
C ASN A 286 -21.87 1.15 22.27
N LYS A 287 -21.01 0.42 23.02
CA LYS A 287 -21.39 -0.16 24.32
C LYS A 287 -21.77 0.89 25.36
N MET A 288 -21.20 2.09 25.27
CA MET A 288 -21.49 3.23 26.15
C MET A 288 -22.69 4.08 25.67
N GLY A 289 -23.24 3.81 24.48
CA GLY A 289 -24.28 4.63 23.86
C GLY A 289 -23.78 6.01 23.38
N ILE A 290 -22.49 6.10 23.01
CA ILE A 290 -21.85 7.32 22.50
C ILE A 290 -21.66 7.18 20.99
N ASP A 291 -21.98 8.24 20.23
CA ASP A 291 -21.79 8.28 18.78
C ASP A 291 -20.31 8.46 18.42
N THR A 292 -19.73 7.49 17.70
CA THR A 292 -18.32 7.46 17.30
C THR A 292 -17.95 8.68 16.45
N GLU A 293 -18.79 9.06 15.48
CA GLU A 293 -18.54 10.17 14.57
C GLU A 293 -18.47 11.52 15.31
N ALA A 294 -19.38 11.75 16.27
CA ALA A 294 -19.38 12.94 17.12
C ALA A 294 -18.10 13.03 17.97
N VAL A 295 -17.64 11.92 18.55
CA VAL A 295 -16.38 11.88 19.31
C VAL A 295 -15.19 12.20 18.41
N LEU A 296 -15.11 11.59 17.23
CA LEU A 296 -14.03 11.85 16.27
C LEU A 296 -14.02 13.29 15.76
N LYS A 297 -15.19 13.88 15.48
CA LYS A 297 -15.32 15.31 15.13
C LYS A 297 -14.85 16.21 16.27
N ALA A 298 -15.21 15.91 17.52
CA ALA A 298 -14.76 16.67 18.69
C ALA A 298 -13.25 16.54 18.91
N ALA A 299 -12.70 15.33 18.84
CA ALA A 299 -11.27 15.07 18.96
C ALA A 299 -10.45 15.72 17.84
N GLY A 300 -10.99 15.73 16.62
CA GLY A 300 -10.39 16.35 15.44
C GLY A 300 -10.22 17.87 15.52
N THR A 301 -10.83 18.54 16.51
CA THR A 301 -10.55 19.96 16.78
C THR A 301 -9.13 20.21 17.30
N LYS A 302 -8.46 19.16 17.81
CA LYS A 302 -7.07 19.24 18.26
C LYS A 302 -6.13 19.17 17.05
N TRP A 303 -5.26 20.18 16.91
CA TRP A 303 -4.38 20.38 15.75
C TRP A 303 -3.48 19.20 15.35
N ASN A 304 -3.16 18.29 16.29
CA ASN A 304 -2.31 17.12 16.03
C ASN A 304 -3.07 15.79 16.12
N PHE A 305 -4.40 15.80 16.12
CA PHE A 305 -5.19 14.59 16.02
C PHE A 305 -5.19 14.09 14.57
N LEU A 306 -4.87 12.81 14.38
CA LEU A 306 -4.90 12.18 13.07
C LEU A 306 -6.29 11.55 12.84
N PRO A 307 -7.08 12.04 11.86
CA PRO A 307 -8.51 11.73 11.76
C PRO A 307 -8.79 10.40 11.03
N PHE A 308 -8.36 9.28 11.62
CA PHE A 308 -8.74 7.96 11.13
C PHE A 308 -10.23 7.68 11.41
N ARG A 309 -10.84 6.82 10.59
CA ARG A 309 -12.27 6.45 10.68
C ARG A 309 -12.40 4.94 10.89
N PRO A 310 -13.43 4.48 11.62
CA PRO A 310 -13.71 3.06 11.74
C PRO A 310 -14.22 2.51 10.40
N GLY A 311 -14.08 1.21 10.21
CA GLY A 311 -14.55 0.54 9.01
C GLY A 311 -13.97 -0.85 8.81
N LEU A 312 -14.39 -1.46 7.71
CA LEU A 312 -13.93 -2.78 7.26
C LEU A 312 -12.63 -2.60 6.46
N VAL A 313 -11.53 -3.16 6.95
CA VAL A 313 -10.18 -2.93 6.40
C VAL A 313 -9.82 -3.96 5.33
N GLY A 314 -10.22 -3.70 4.10
CA GLY A 314 -9.94 -4.55 2.93
C GLY A 314 -8.83 -4.04 2.00
N GLY A 315 -8.82 -4.57 0.77
CA GLY A 315 -7.93 -4.15 -0.33
C GLY A 315 -6.52 -4.78 -0.29
N HIS A 316 -5.65 -4.29 -1.17
CA HIS A 316 -4.34 -4.90 -1.47
C HIS A 316 -3.29 -4.76 -0.39
N CYS A 317 -3.28 -3.63 0.32
CA CYS A 317 -2.09 -3.26 1.11
C CYS A 317 -2.39 -3.24 2.61
N ILE A 318 -3.35 -2.44 3.08
CA ILE A 318 -3.59 -2.24 4.52
C ILE A 318 -3.96 -3.57 5.21
N GLY A 319 -4.76 -4.39 4.52
CA GLY A 319 -5.19 -5.71 4.94
C GLY A 319 -4.08 -6.78 5.04
N VAL A 320 -2.91 -6.51 4.43
CA VAL A 320 -1.97 -7.55 3.99
C VAL A 320 -0.53 -7.24 4.41
N ASP A 321 -0.06 -6.02 4.13
CA ASP A 321 1.30 -5.54 4.41
C ASP A 321 1.78 -5.75 5.86
N PRO A 322 0.94 -5.60 6.90
CA PRO A 322 1.37 -5.85 8.28
C PRO A 322 1.87 -7.30 8.52
N TYR A 323 1.42 -8.26 7.71
CA TYR A 323 1.87 -9.64 7.81
C TYR A 323 3.31 -9.86 7.32
N TYR A 324 3.85 -9.00 6.46
CA TYR A 324 5.24 -9.07 6.03
C TYR A 324 6.20 -8.84 7.20
N LEU A 325 5.96 -7.77 7.96
CA LEU A 325 6.78 -7.45 9.12
C LEU A 325 6.57 -8.49 10.23
N THR A 326 5.34 -8.99 10.40
CA THR A 326 5.04 -10.05 11.36
C THR A 326 5.82 -11.33 11.02
N HIS A 327 5.78 -11.76 9.76
CA HIS A 327 6.50 -12.94 9.30
C HIS A 327 8.01 -12.80 9.54
N LYS A 328 8.63 -11.69 9.09
CA LYS A 328 10.07 -11.48 9.29
C LYS A 328 10.44 -11.41 10.78
N ALA A 329 9.60 -10.78 11.61
CA ALA A 329 9.80 -10.73 13.05
C ALA A 329 9.81 -12.13 13.68
N GLU A 330 8.85 -13.00 13.31
CA GLU A 330 8.77 -14.36 13.85
C GLU A 330 9.95 -15.22 13.39
N VAL A 331 10.40 -15.08 12.14
CA VAL A 331 11.60 -15.77 11.62
C VAL A 331 12.85 -15.43 12.44
N ILE A 332 12.99 -14.17 12.89
CA ILE A 332 14.10 -13.76 13.75
C ILE A 332 13.87 -14.01 15.25
N GLY A 333 12.77 -14.70 15.60
CA GLY A 333 12.45 -15.10 16.98
C GLY A 333 11.71 -14.06 17.82
N TYR A 334 11.17 -12.99 17.22
CA TYR A 334 10.37 -11.98 17.91
C TYR A 334 8.89 -12.10 17.54
N HIS A 335 8.01 -12.28 18.54
CA HIS A 335 6.58 -12.38 18.30
C HIS A 335 5.87 -11.02 18.55
N PRO A 336 5.42 -10.31 17.49
CA PRO A 336 4.90 -8.95 17.61
C PRO A 336 3.50 -8.92 18.25
N GLN A 337 3.34 -8.14 19.31
CA GLN A 337 2.07 -8.05 20.04
C GLN A 337 1.11 -7.01 19.43
N VAL A 338 1.61 -5.81 19.13
CA VAL A 338 0.78 -4.67 18.72
C VAL A 338 0.16 -4.90 17.34
N ILE A 339 0.96 -5.33 16.36
CA ILE A 339 0.51 -5.58 14.99
C ILE A 339 -0.59 -6.64 14.95
N LEU A 340 -0.37 -7.76 15.64
CA LEU A 340 -1.33 -8.86 15.69
C LEU A 340 -2.61 -8.50 16.45
N ALA A 341 -2.53 -7.67 17.49
CA ALA A 341 -3.72 -7.16 18.17
C ALA A 341 -4.56 -6.29 17.23
N GLY A 342 -3.92 -5.36 16.49
CA GLY A 342 -4.62 -4.53 15.51
C GLY A 342 -5.31 -5.34 14.41
N ARG A 343 -4.60 -6.34 13.85
CA ARG A 343 -5.19 -7.26 12.87
C ARG A 343 -6.39 -8.03 13.41
N ARG A 344 -6.33 -8.50 14.65
CA ARG A 344 -7.45 -9.21 15.28
C ARG A 344 -8.69 -8.33 15.42
N ILE A 345 -8.51 -7.05 15.78
CA ILE A 345 -9.63 -6.10 15.84
C ILE A 345 -10.21 -5.86 14.44
N ASN A 346 -9.37 -5.55 13.45
CA ASN A 346 -9.82 -5.26 12.09
C ASN A 346 -10.51 -6.47 11.43
N ASP A 347 -9.94 -7.66 11.56
CA ASP A 347 -10.53 -8.91 11.04
C ASP A 347 -11.85 -9.27 11.74
N GLY A 348 -12.04 -8.83 13.00
CA GLY A 348 -13.26 -9.08 13.77
C GLY A 348 -14.43 -8.13 13.46
N MET A 349 -14.21 -7.07 12.68
CA MET A 349 -15.24 -6.05 12.43
C MET A 349 -16.44 -6.57 11.63
N GLY A 350 -16.24 -7.53 10.72
CA GLY A 350 -17.34 -8.12 9.95
C GLY A 350 -18.39 -8.78 10.86
N ALA A 351 -17.91 -9.65 11.76
CA ALA A 351 -18.76 -10.32 12.75
C ALA A 351 -19.41 -9.33 13.72
N TYR A 352 -18.66 -8.31 14.17
CA TYR A 352 -19.20 -7.27 15.04
C TYR A 352 -20.37 -6.52 14.39
N VAL A 353 -20.22 -6.10 13.13
CA VAL A 353 -21.24 -5.36 12.37
C VAL A 353 -22.51 -6.21 12.19
N ALA A 354 -22.37 -7.44 11.70
CA ALA A 354 -23.50 -8.35 11.54
C ALA A 354 -24.22 -8.60 12.87
N GLY A 355 -23.48 -8.82 13.95
CA GLY A 355 -24.02 -8.98 15.30
C GLY A 355 -24.81 -7.77 15.80
N GLN A 356 -24.38 -6.53 15.48
CA GLN A 356 -25.14 -5.33 15.84
C GLN A 356 -26.47 -5.26 15.07
N LEU A 357 -26.47 -5.57 13.77
CA LEU A 357 -27.69 -5.60 12.96
C LEU A 357 -28.68 -6.63 13.52
N VAL A 358 -28.23 -7.86 13.72
CA VAL A 358 -29.03 -8.96 14.29
C VAL A 358 -29.61 -8.56 15.66
N LYS A 359 -28.80 -7.95 16.53
CA LYS A 359 -29.26 -7.46 17.83
C LYS A 359 -30.35 -6.38 17.71
N ALA A 360 -30.24 -5.47 16.73
CA ALA A 360 -31.25 -4.45 16.48
C ALA A 360 -32.55 -5.05 15.91
N MET A 361 -32.46 -5.99 14.98
CA MET A 361 -33.60 -6.73 14.43
C MET A 361 -34.36 -7.45 15.55
N LEU A 362 -33.65 -8.18 16.41
CA LEU A 362 -34.26 -8.89 17.56
C LEU A 362 -34.95 -7.92 18.54
N LYS A 363 -34.37 -6.75 18.80
CA LYS A 363 -35.01 -5.72 19.64
C LYS A 363 -36.31 -5.18 19.03
N ARG A 364 -36.43 -5.16 17.70
CA ARG A 364 -37.67 -4.82 16.98
C ARG A 364 -38.61 -6.00 16.80
N ARG A 365 -38.23 -7.20 17.26
CA ARG A 365 -38.96 -8.46 17.08
C ARG A 365 -39.06 -8.90 15.62
N ILE A 366 -38.09 -8.49 14.81
CA ILE A 366 -37.87 -9.00 13.46
C ILE A 366 -37.20 -10.38 13.62
N GLN A 367 -37.80 -11.42 13.03
CA GLN A 367 -37.21 -12.76 13.01
C GLN A 367 -35.93 -12.74 12.17
N VAL A 368 -34.86 -13.38 12.66
CA VAL A 368 -33.53 -13.36 12.01
C VAL A 368 -33.36 -14.53 11.04
N ASP A 369 -33.66 -15.75 11.48
CA ASP A 369 -33.60 -16.93 10.60
C ASP A 369 -34.64 -16.82 9.48
N GLY A 370 -34.17 -16.84 8.23
CA GLY A 370 -34.98 -16.60 7.04
C GLY A 370 -35.26 -15.12 6.74
N ALA A 371 -34.71 -14.17 7.50
CA ALA A 371 -34.80 -12.74 7.19
C ALA A 371 -34.11 -12.41 5.88
N ARG A 372 -34.50 -11.32 5.23
CA ARG A 372 -33.80 -10.79 4.05
C ARG A 372 -33.04 -9.52 4.40
N VAL A 373 -31.75 -9.47 4.11
CA VAL A 373 -30.91 -8.28 4.30
C VAL A 373 -30.32 -7.82 2.98
N LEU A 374 -30.42 -6.53 2.69
CA LEU A 374 -29.78 -5.89 1.55
C LEU A 374 -28.45 -5.28 1.99
N VAL A 375 -27.35 -5.64 1.33
CA VAL A 375 -26.05 -5.00 1.49
C VAL A 375 -25.78 -4.10 0.29
N LEU A 376 -25.69 -2.79 0.55
CA LEU A 376 -25.40 -1.76 -0.44
C LEU A 376 -23.88 -1.49 -0.45
N GLY A 377 -23.23 -1.91 -1.53
CA GLY A 377 -21.79 -1.87 -1.75
C GLY A 377 -21.11 -3.18 -1.38
N LEU A 378 -20.21 -3.64 -2.24
CA LEU A 378 -19.40 -4.84 -2.08
C LEU A 378 -17.91 -4.55 -2.28
N THR A 379 -17.53 -3.52 -3.04
CA THR A 379 -16.12 -3.17 -3.28
C THR A 379 -15.38 -2.84 -1.98
N PHE A 380 -14.05 -2.95 -1.98
CA PHE A 380 -13.28 -2.65 -0.77
C PHE A 380 -13.19 -1.13 -0.48
N LYS A 381 -13.45 -0.30 -1.49
CA LYS A 381 -13.35 1.16 -1.46
C LYS A 381 -14.43 1.78 -2.36
N GLU A 382 -14.96 2.92 -1.92
CA GLU A 382 -15.91 3.69 -2.70
C GLU A 382 -15.39 4.11 -4.07
N ASN A 383 -16.30 4.16 -5.04
CA ASN A 383 -16.10 4.68 -6.40
C ASN A 383 -14.96 3.99 -7.18
N CYS A 384 -14.78 2.68 -6.96
CA CYS A 384 -13.80 1.83 -7.62
C CYS A 384 -14.39 0.42 -7.79
N PRO A 385 -14.22 -0.26 -8.94
CA PRO A 385 -14.80 -1.59 -9.18
C PRO A 385 -14.09 -2.73 -8.44
N ASP A 386 -13.05 -2.45 -7.68
CA ASP A 386 -12.15 -3.48 -7.14
C ASP A 386 -12.78 -4.26 -5.96
N LEU A 387 -12.98 -5.54 -6.20
CA LEU A 387 -13.54 -6.51 -5.24
C LEU A 387 -12.48 -7.22 -4.41
N ARG A 388 -11.19 -7.10 -4.74
CA ARG A 388 -10.13 -7.93 -4.16
C ARG A 388 -9.98 -7.66 -2.66
N ASN A 389 -10.03 -8.72 -1.86
CA ASN A 389 -9.94 -8.67 -0.40
C ASN A 389 -10.95 -7.68 0.24
N THR A 390 -12.13 -7.52 -0.33
CA THR A 390 -13.20 -6.77 0.34
C THR A 390 -13.57 -7.44 1.65
N ARG A 391 -13.77 -6.65 2.69
CA ARG A 391 -14.19 -7.13 4.02
C ARG A 391 -15.70 -7.02 4.24
N VAL A 392 -16.43 -6.51 3.24
CA VAL A 392 -17.90 -6.58 3.22
C VAL A 392 -18.36 -8.04 3.15
N VAL A 393 -17.60 -8.91 2.47
CA VAL A 393 -17.89 -10.35 2.40
C VAL A 393 -17.94 -11.02 3.78
N ASP A 394 -17.16 -10.52 4.75
CA ASP A 394 -17.14 -11.07 6.10
C ASP A 394 -18.47 -10.74 6.82
N VAL A 395 -19.08 -9.58 6.54
CA VAL A 395 -20.43 -9.23 7.02
C VAL A 395 -21.48 -10.13 6.37
N VAL A 396 -21.38 -10.34 5.06
CA VAL A 396 -22.32 -11.19 4.30
C VAL A 396 -22.30 -12.62 4.83
N ARG A 397 -21.11 -13.21 4.99
CA ARG A 397 -20.94 -14.58 5.49
C ARG A 397 -21.44 -14.73 6.92
N GLU A 398 -21.15 -13.77 7.80
CA GLU A 398 -21.66 -13.82 9.17
C GLU A 398 -23.19 -13.74 9.20
N LEU A 399 -23.80 -12.86 8.41
CA LEU A 399 -25.27 -12.79 8.31
C LEU A 399 -25.87 -14.09 7.80
N GLN A 400 -25.26 -14.71 6.79
CA GLN A 400 -25.67 -16.02 6.28
C GLN A 400 -25.54 -17.12 7.35
N ASP A 401 -24.53 -17.08 8.22
CA ASP A 401 -24.37 -18.00 9.35
C ASP A 401 -25.52 -17.85 10.39
N TYR A 402 -26.07 -16.66 10.56
CA TYR A 402 -27.30 -16.42 11.33
C TYR A 402 -28.59 -16.91 10.64
N GLY A 403 -28.51 -17.50 9.43
CA GLY A 403 -29.66 -17.93 8.64
C GLY A 403 -30.33 -16.82 7.83
N VAL A 404 -29.68 -15.66 7.68
CA VAL A 404 -30.19 -14.53 6.90
C VAL A 404 -29.93 -14.76 5.41
N GLN A 405 -30.94 -14.49 4.58
CA GLN A 405 -30.79 -14.39 3.13
C GLN A 405 -30.24 -13.01 2.78
N VAL A 406 -29.04 -12.96 2.20
CA VAL A 406 -28.36 -11.71 1.90
C VAL A 406 -28.37 -11.44 0.40
N ASP A 407 -28.94 -10.31 0.00
CA ASP A 407 -28.82 -9.75 -1.34
C ASP A 407 -27.75 -8.65 -1.31
N ALA A 408 -26.82 -8.65 -2.26
CA ALA A 408 -25.80 -7.61 -2.38
C ALA A 408 -26.03 -6.80 -3.66
N HIS A 409 -25.92 -5.48 -3.58
CA HIS A 409 -26.03 -4.58 -4.72
C HIS A 409 -24.86 -3.58 -4.71
N ASP A 410 -24.13 -3.52 -5.81
CA ASP A 410 -23.02 -2.59 -5.99
C ASP A 410 -22.98 -2.13 -7.46
N PRO A 411 -23.02 -0.81 -7.74
CA PRO A 411 -23.08 -0.29 -9.11
C PRO A 411 -21.71 -0.24 -9.82
N TRP A 412 -20.61 -0.50 -9.11
CA TRP A 412 -19.25 -0.43 -9.64
C TRP A 412 -18.65 -1.82 -9.92
N SER A 413 -18.98 -2.82 -9.11
CA SER A 413 -18.37 -4.14 -9.24
C SER A 413 -18.94 -4.97 -10.40
N ASP A 414 -18.10 -5.82 -11.00
CA ASP A 414 -18.53 -6.81 -11.99
C ASP A 414 -19.21 -8.02 -11.31
N ALA A 415 -20.36 -8.43 -11.85
CA ALA A 415 -21.17 -9.50 -11.27
C ALA A 415 -20.55 -10.90 -11.46
N GLU A 416 -19.84 -11.13 -12.56
CA GLU A 416 -19.15 -12.40 -12.78
C GLU A 416 -17.91 -12.50 -11.90
N GLU A 417 -17.18 -11.41 -11.69
CA GLU A 417 -16.08 -11.33 -10.71
C GLU A 417 -16.58 -11.59 -9.28
N ALA A 418 -17.67 -10.96 -8.86
CA ALA A 418 -18.26 -11.19 -7.53
C ALA A 418 -18.66 -12.66 -7.31
N ARG A 419 -19.22 -13.31 -8.34
CA ARG A 419 -19.55 -14.72 -8.31
C ARG A 419 -18.30 -15.60 -8.28
N HIS A 420 -17.30 -15.30 -9.11
CA HIS A 420 -16.06 -16.07 -9.17
C HIS A 420 -15.27 -16.01 -7.86
N GLU A 421 -15.08 -14.82 -7.30
CA GLU A 421 -14.24 -14.59 -6.12
C GLU A 421 -14.92 -14.96 -4.81
N TYR A 422 -16.24 -14.71 -4.69
CA TYR A 422 -16.95 -14.84 -3.42
C TYR A 422 -18.18 -15.74 -3.45
N GLY A 423 -18.58 -16.25 -4.63
CA GLY A 423 -19.81 -17.01 -4.78
C GLY A 423 -21.07 -16.17 -4.54
N LEU A 424 -20.99 -14.86 -4.73
CA LEU A 424 -22.10 -13.92 -4.50
C LEU A 424 -22.73 -13.49 -5.81
N ASP A 425 -24.04 -13.69 -5.93
CA ASP A 425 -24.85 -13.16 -7.02
C ASP A 425 -25.29 -11.73 -6.69
N LEU A 426 -24.84 -10.76 -7.48
CA LEU A 426 -25.24 -9.37 -7.32
C LEU A 426 -26.66 -9.12 -7.84
N VAL A 427 -27.47 -8.47 -7.01
CA VAL A 427 -28.78 -7.95 -7.41
C VAL A 427 -28.58 -6.64 -8.14
N GLN A 428 -29.00 -6.58 -9.39
CA GLN A 428 -28.88 -5.38 -10.23
C GLN A 428 -29.79 -4.25 -9.76
N ILE A 429 -31.04 -4.59 -9.39
CA ILE A 429 -32.03 -3.64 -8.90
C ILE A 429 -32.67 -4.25 -7.65
N PRO A 430 -32.37 -3.73 -6.45
CA PRO A 430 -33.00 -4.20 -5.22
C PRO A 430 -34.52 -4.02 -5.28
N GLN A 431 -35.25 -4.96 -4.69
CA GLN A 431 -36.71 -4.90 -4.66
C GLN A 431 -37.21 -4.03 -3.50
N ASP A 432 -38.23 -3.21 -3.75
CA ASP A 432 -38.88 -2.41 -2.72
C ASP A 432 -39.69 -3.26 -1.74
N GLY A 433 -39.69 -2.88 -0.46
CA GLY A 433 -40.60 -3.42 0.55
C GLY A 433 -40.33 -4.85 1.01
N VAL A 434 -39.16 -5.44 0.73
CA VAL A 434 -38.89 -6.87 1.02
C VAL A 434 -37.79 -7.13 2.04
N TYR A 435 -36.99 -6.13 2.41
CA TYR A 435 -35.84 -6.32 3.29
C TYR A 435 -36.18 -6.06 4.76
N ASP A 436 -35.75 -6.96 5.63
CA ASP A 436 -35.84 -6.86 7.09
C ASP A 436 -34.67 -6.04 7.67
N GLY A 437 -33.57 -5.96 6.95
CA GLY A 437 -32.43 -5.10 7.28
C GLY A 437 -31.72 -4.60 6.02
N ILE A 438 -31.07 -3.45 6.13
CA ILE A 438 -30.32 -2.81 5.06
C ILE A 438 -28.99 -2.33 5.65
N VAL A 439 -27.88 -2.66 4.99
CA VAL A 439 -26.54 -2.24 5.39
C VAL A 439 -25.94 -1.38 4.29
N LEU A 440 -25.67 -0.11 4.57
CA LEU A 440 -24.83 0.72 3.71
C LEU A 440 -23.36 0.43 4.06
N ALA A 441 -22.75 -0.46 3.30
CA ALA A 441 -21.41 -0.97 3.56
C ALA A 441 -20.31 -0.13 2.91
N VAL A 442 -20.58 0.42 1.71
CA VAL A 442 -19.63 1.26 0.95
C VAL A 442 -20.27 2.58 0.58
N ALA A 443 -19.49 3.67 0.62
CA ALA A 443 -19.99 5.04 0.43
C ALA A 443 -19.81 5.54 -1.01
N HIS A 444 -20.35 4.80 -2.00
CA HIS A 444 -20.35 5.27 -3.39
C HIS A 444 -21.19 6.54 -3.54
N GLU A 445 -20.83 7.40 -4.50
CA GLU A 445 -21.59 8.63 -4.78
C GLU A 445 -23.05 8.34 -5.15
N GLU A 446 -23.32 7.22 -5.84
CA GLU A 446 -24.67 6.77 -6.16
C GLU A 446 -25.52 6.51 -4.91
N PHE A 447 -24.92 5.91 -3.87
CA PHE A 447 -25.62 5.67 -2.60
C PHE A 447 -25.77 6.95 -1.78
N LYS A 448 -24.77 7.85 -1.80
CA LYS A 448 -24.91 9.18 -1.18
C LYS A 448 -26.07 9.96 -1.81
N ALA A 449 -26.16 9.93 -3.14
CA ALA A 449 -27.22 10.61 -3.88
C ALA A 449 -28.60 9.97 -3.68
N MET A 450 -28.66 8.65 -3.50
CA MET A 450 -29.89 7.93 -3.17
C MET A 450 -30.49 8.40 -1.82
N GLY A 451 -29.63 8.58 -0.81
CA GLY A 451 -30.03 9.06 0.51
C GLY A 451 -30.91 8.08 1.31
N ALA A 452 -31.15 8.40 2.57
CA ALA A 452 -31.82 7.49 3.50
C ALA A 452 -33.27 7.17 3.13
N GLY A 453 -34.01 8.16 2.61
CA GLY A 453 -35.42 7.99 2.26
C GLY A 453 -35.63 6.90 1.20
N ALA A 454 -34.85 6.94 0.12
CA ALA A 454 -34.95 5.92 -0.93
C ALA A 454 -34.38 4.57 -0.47
N MET A 455 -33.30 4.54 0.32
CA MET A 455 -32.80 3.29 0.91
C MET A 455 -33.89 2.60 1.75
N ARG A 456 -34.63 3.35 2.56
CA ARG A 456 -35.71 2.80 3.39
C ARG A 456 -36.90 2.24 2.59
N CYS A 457 -37.07 2.64 1.32
CA CYS A 457 -38.10 2.06 0.45
C CYS A 457 -37.84 0.57 0.15
N PHE A 458 -36.59 0.12 0.21
CA PHE A 458 -36.25 -1.30 0.09
C PHE A 458 -36.74 -2.12 1.29
N GLY A 459 -36.86 -1.48 2.46
CA GLY A 459 -37.24 -2.13 3.70
C GLY A 459 -38.74 -2.45 3.78
N LYS A 460 -39.09 -3.52 4.50
CA LYS A 460 -40.47 -3.77 4.94
C LYS A 460 -40.97 -2.66 5.87
N ALA A 461 -42.25 -2.71 6.26
CA ALA A 461 -42.82 -1.75 7.21
C ALA A 461 -42.03 -1.63 8.52
N ASP A 462 -41.47 -2.74 9.02
CA ASP A 462 -40.49 -2.75 10.11
C ASP A 462 -39.18 -3.34 9.58
N HIS A 463 -38.10 -2.57 9.66
CA HIS A 463 -36.77 -2.94 9.19
C HIS A 463 -35.70 -2.16 9.96
N VAL A 464 -34.43 -2.51 9.79
CA VAL A 464 -33.28 -1.77 10.34
C VAL A 464 -32.39 -1.26 9.21
N LEU A 465 -32.06 0.03 9.21
CA LEU A 465 -31.04 0.62 8.33
C LEU A 465 -29.75 0.89 9.11
N TYR A 466 -28.66 0.25 8.71
CA TYR A 466 -27.34 0.38 9.32
C TYR A 466 -26.38 1.09 8.36
N ASP A 467 -25.92 2.28 8.74
CA ASP A 467 -24.88 3.03 8.02
C ASP A 467 -23.48 2.79 8.61
N LEU A 468 -22.65 2.01 7.91
CA LEU A 468 -21.27 1.74 8.35
C LEU A 468 -20.30 2.89 8.06
N LYS A 469 -20.68 3.79 7.15
CA LYS A 469 -19.78 4.80 6.59
C LYS A 469 -20.07 6.20 7.11
N ASN A 470 -21.07 6.34 7.98
CA ASN A 470 -21.47 7.62 8.58
C ASN A 470 -21.81 8.67 7.50
N VAL A 471 -22.39 8.21 6.39
CA VAL A 471 -22.80 9.01 5.22
C VAL A 471 -24.11 9.73 5.48
N LEU A 472 -25.03 9.08 6.16
CA LEU A 472 -26.36 9.59 6.47
C LEU A 472 -26.31 10.46 7.72
N ASP A 473 -27.30 11.33 7.91
CA ASP A 473 -27.44 12.08 9.16
C ASP A 473 -27.77 11.16 10.34
N VAL A 474 -27.50 11.62 11.57
CA VAL A 474 -27.62 10.81 12.80
C VAL A 474 -29.02 10.25 13.01
N GLN A 475 -30.04 10.96 12.53
CA GLN A 475 -31.45 10.54 12.67
C GLN A 475 -31.96 9.72 11.49
N GLU A 476 -31.17 9.59 10.43
CA GLU A 476 -31.61 8.96 9.19
C GLU A 476 -31.36 7.44 9.17
N SER A 477 -30.40 6.96 9.97
CA SER A 477 -30.08 5.54 10.16
C SER A 477 -30.47 5.06 11.56
N ASP A 478 -30.76 3.76 11.68
CA ASP A 478 -31.08 3.11 12.96
C ASP A 478 -29.84 2.70 13.75
N LEU A 479 -28.76 2.42 13.02
CA LEU A 479 -27.44 2.07 13.55
C LEU A 479 -26.35 2.80 12.77
N ARG A 480 -25.26 3.10 13.46
CA ARG A 480 -24.04 3.71 12.92
C ARG A 480 -22.82 3.03 13.53
N LEU A 481 -21.74 2.96 12.76
CA LEU A 481 -20.47 2.39 13.21
C LEU A 481 -19.64 3.43 13.98
#